data_AF-A0A2P4SN74-F1
#
_entry.id   AF-A0A2P4SN74-F1
#
_cell.length_a   1.000
_cell.length_b   1.000
_cell.length_c   1.000
_cell.angle_alpha   90.00
_cell.angle_beta   90.00
_cell.angle_gamma   90.00
#
_symmetry.space_group_name_H-M   'P 1'
#
loop_
_entity.id
_entity.type
_entity.pdbx_description
1 polymer ?
#
loop_
_entity_poly.entity_id
_entity_poly.type
_entity_poly.pdbx_seq_one_letter_code
_entity_poly.pdbx_strand_id
1 'polypeptide(L)'
;AMDSESKDSLIGSFLQPPAKMMPAPFVCGEPKKLAAADDNGPSICYNQTVVAALRTLQEKIHRLELERSRAEENLCSLFVAAAQYKKALEHESFKNDTAHHKLVQQRKDLSMQLKAAQSRCSLLEKQLDYMRKMVESAELENKMVLQQQKEKNQNQMELHAKLEKLDVLEEECLKLTATQRIAEDKIKHLEEKLCKEEYQYKLIQGKAAQIHLKVNLKREAGRKKSLRSEHQELLKQIQETQDYKTREDLEQKLNCLVKQMDSKGEQISKLKKHQNSVRKKCKLFS
;
A
#
# COMPACT_ATOMS: atom_id res chain seq x y z
N ALA A 1 -9.56 -39.59 -0.21
CA ALA A 1 -9.94 -40.56 -1.26
C ALA A 1 -8.72 -40.81 -2.12
N MET A 2 -8.03 -41.92 -1.90
CA MET A 2 -7.12 -42.57 -2.85
C MET A 2 -6.89 -43.97 -2.29
N ASP A 3 -7.73 -44.90 -2.75
CA ASP A 3 -7.45 -46.33 -2.66
C ASP A 3 -6.45 -46.67 -3.76
N SER A 4 -5.43 -47.44 -3.43
CA SER A 4 -4.56 -48.07 -4.42
C SER A 4 -4.33 -49.50 -3.99
N GLU A 5 -5.08 -50.40 -4.65
CA GLU A 5 -4.85 -51.83 -4.67
C GLU A 5 -3.44 -52.11 -5.17
N SER A 6 -2.68 -52.88 -4.40
CA SER A 6 -1.52 -53.63 -4.91
C SER A 6 -1.70 -55.07 -4.42
N LYS A 7 -2.23 -55.90 -5.32
CA LYS A 7 -2.35 -57.35 -5.18
C LYS A 7 -1.18 -57.98 -5.90
N ASP A 8 -0.17 -58.38 -5.15
CA ASP A 8 0.87 -59.35 -5.50
C ASP A 8 1.36 -59.90 -4.15
N SER A 9 1.58 -61.18 -3.89
CA SER A 9 1.74 -62.32 -4.78
C SER A 9 1.69 -63.60 -3.93
N LEU A 10 1.33 -64.71 -4.59
CA LEU A 10 1.90 -66.04 -4.39
C LEU A 10 1.75 -66.72 -3.00
N ILE A 11 0.55 -67.23 -2.72
CA ILE A 11 0.38 -68.29 -1.72
C ILE A 11 0.76 -69.64 -2.36
N GLY A 12 1.68 -70.34 -1.70
CA GLY A 12 2.26 -71.59 -2.17
C GLY A 12 1.25 -72.73 -2.29
N SER A 13 1.46 -73.53 -3.33
CA SER A 13 0.89 -74.86 -3.53
C SER A 13 1.09 -75.72 -2.27
N PHE A 14 0.00 -76.03 -1.58
CA PHE A 14 0.00 -77.05 -0.54
C PHE A 14 0.15 -78.41 -1.23
N LEU A 15 1.29 -79.07 -1.01
CA LEU A 15 1.45 -80.48 -1.31
C LEU A 15 0.37 -81.25 -0.55
N GLN A 16 -0.59 -81.78 -1.30
CA GLN A 16 -1.54 -82.76 -0.82
C GLN A 16 -0.76 -84.02 -0.37
N PRO A 17 -0.97 -84.54 0.85
CA PRO A 17 -0.26 -85.73 1.29
C PRO A 17 -0.65 -86.91 0.38
N PRO A 18 0.30 -87.81 0.03
CA PRO A 18 -0.02 -88.97 -0.78
C PRO A 18 -1.12 -89.81 -0.11
N ALA A 19 -2.07 -90.27 -0.92
CA ALA A 19 -3.12 -91.18 -0.49
C ALA A 19 -2.53 -92.42 0.19
N LYS A 20 -3.15 -92.84 1.29
CA LYS A 20 -2.84 -94.09 2.00
C LYS A 20 -2.84 -95.25 0.99
N MET A 21 -1.67 -95.81 0.68
CA MET A 21 -1.58 -97.06 -0.06
C MET A 21 -2.18 -98.17 0.81
N MET A 22 -3.38 -98.60 0.45
CA MET A 22 -3.98 -99.81 0.98
C MET A 22 -3.10 -101.01 0.59
N PRO A 23 -2.80 -101.96 1.48
CA PRO A 23 -2.06 -103.16 1.10
C PRO A 23 -2.90 -103.98 0.13
N ALA A 24 -2.32 -104.35 -1.02
CA ALA A 24 -2.92 -105.35 -1.90
C ALA A 24 -3.08 -106.69 -1.15
N PRO A 25 -4.19 -107.42 -1.30
CA PRO A 25 -4.35 -108.71 -0.64
C PRO A 25 -3.33 -109.71 -1.20
N PHE A 26 -2.54 -110.33 -0.34
CA PHE A 26 -1.70 -111.46 -0.72
C PHE A 26 -2.58 -112.63 -1.15
N VAL A 27 -2.65 -112.90 -2.45
CA VAL A 27 -3.20 -114.15 -3.00
C VAL A 27 -2.18 -115.26 -2.69
N CYS A 28 -2.47 -116.03 -1.64
CA CYS A 28 -1.73 -117.24 -1.32
C CYS A 28 -2.08 -118.29 -2.39
N GLY A 29 -1.13 -118.65 -3.24
CA GLY A 29 -1.30 -119.73 -4.21
C GLY A 29 -1.56 -121.06 -3.50
N GLU A 30 -2.68 -121.70 -3.81
CA GLU A 30 -3.02 -123.04 -3.35
C GLU A 30 -2.06 -124.09 -3.96
N PRO A 31 -1.62 -125.11 -3.19
CA PRO A 31 -0.81 -126.19 -3.72
C PRO A 31 -1.65 -127.23 -4.48
N LYS A 32 -1.23 -127.54 -5.72
CA LYS A 32 -1.69 -128.68 -6.53
C LYS A 32 -1.63 -129.99 -5.72
N LYS A 33 -2.77 -130.66 -5.61
CA LYS A 33 -2.91 -132.01 -5.02
C LYS A 33 -3.15 -133.02 -6.14
N LEU A 34 -2.18 -133.90 -6.37
CA LEU A 34 -2.28 -135.13 -7.17
C LEU A 34 -2.69 -136.29 -6.22
N ALA A 35 -3.69 -137.08 -6.60
CA ALA A 35 -4.00 -138.41 -6.07
C ALA A 35 -4.51 -139.23 -7.27
N ALA A 36 -3.72 -140.11 -7.87
CA ALA A 36 -3.33 -141.48 -7.46
C ALA A 36 -4.46 -142.51 -7.70
N ALA A 37 -4.23 -143.31 -8.73
CA ALA A 37 -4.96 -144.51 -9.13
C ALA A 37 -4.58 -145.72 -8.26
N ASP A 38 -5.54 -146.64 -8.17
CA ASP A 38 -5.45 -148.10 -7.95
C ASP A 38 -4.33 -148.68 -7.08
N ASP A 39 -4.77 -149.08 -5.88
CA ASP A 39 -4.58 -150.36 -5.17
C ASP A 39 -3.52 -151.38 -5.67
N ASN A 40 -2.36 -151.40 -4.99
CA ASN A 40 -1.85 -152.52 -4.18
C ASN A 40 -0.47 -152.15 -3.60
N GLY A 41 -0.29 -152.27 -2.28
CA GLY A 41 0.87 -151.75 -1.53
C GLY A 41 2.15 -152.60 -1.59
N PRO A 42 3.07 -152.50 -0.60
CA PRO A 42 3.31 -151.36 0.30
C PRO A 42 4.81 -151.06 0.59
N SER A 43 5.07 -149.85 1.10
CA SER A 43 6.09 -149.58 2.16
C SER A 43 7.58 -149.32 1.84
N ILE A 44 7.96 -148.77 0.67
CA ILE A 44 9.35 -148.25 0.48
C ILE A 44 9.41 -146.79 -0.02
N CYS A 45 8.35 -146.22 -0.60
CA CYS A 45 8.42 -144.90 -1.26
C CYS A 45 7.95 -143.69 -0.41
N TYR A 46 7.17 -143.89 0.68
CA TYR A 46 6.66 -142.79 1.52
C TYR A 46 7.77 -142.00 2.23
N ASN A 47 8.77 -142.71 2.74
CA ASN A 47 9.91 -142.10 3.43
C ASN A 47 10.76 -141.25 2.48
N GLN A 48 10.87 -141.64 1.20
CA GLN A 48 11.62 -140.89 0.19
C GLN A 48 10.95 -139.53 -0.13
N THR A 49 9.62 -139.50 -0.24
CA THR A 49 8.84 -138.28 -0.49
C THR A 49 8.85 -137.33 0.71
N VAL A 50 8.74 -137.87 1.92
CA VAL A 50 8.81 -137.10 3.17
C VAL A 50 10.20 -136.49 3.38
N VAL A 51 11.27 -137.25 3.12
CA VAL A 51 12.66 -136.74 3.21
C VAL A 51 12.93 -135.67 2.15
N ALA A 52 12.40 -135.80 0.93
CA ALA A 52 12.51 -134.76 -0.10
C ALA A 52 11.76 -133.47 0.31
N ALA A 53 10.54 -133.58 0.85
CA ALA A 53 9.77 -132.45 1.35
C ALA A 53 10.47 -131.74 2.53
N LEU A 54 11.07 -132.51 3.45
CA LEU A 54 11.85 -131.96 4.57
C LEU A 54 13.11 -131.23 4.09
N ARG A 55 13.83 -131.77 3.08
CA ARG A 55 14.98 -131.06 2.48
C ARG A 55 14.56 -129.76 1.80
N THR A 56 13.47 -129.76 1.03
CA THR A 56 12.94 -128.53 0.41
C THR A 56 12.51 -127.50 1.47
N LEU A 57 11.93 -127.95 2.58
CA LEU A 57 11.55 -127.08 3.69
C LEU A 57 12.78 -126.48 4.39
N GLN A 58 13.82 -127.29 4.68
CA GLN A 58 15.08 -126.82 5.26
C GLN A 58 15.79 -125.79 4.36
N GLU A 59 15.84 -126.03 3.05
CA GLU A 59 16.39 -125.06 2.09
C GLU A 59 15.56 -123.77 2.00
N LYS A 60 14.23 -123.87 2.14
CA LYS A 60 13.34 -122.71 2.17
C LYS A 60 13.52 -121.90 3.46
N ILE A 61 13.65 -122.57 4.60
CA ILE A 61 13.97 -121.94 5.89
C ILE A 61 15.32 -121.21 5.78
N HIS A 62 16.36 -121.88 5.27
CA HIS A 62 17.68 -121.27 5.13
C HIS A 62 17.67 -120.03 4.21
N ARG A 63 16.99 -120.10 3.05
CA ARG A 63 16.80 -118.93 2.17
C ARG A 63 16.08 -117.78 2.88
N LEU A 64 15.02 -118.08 3.64
CA LEU A 64 14.28 -117.08 4.40
C LEU A 64 15.13 -116.45 5.52
N GLU A 65 15.99 -117.23 6.18
CA GLU A 65 16.92 -116.71 7.20
C GLU A 65 17.97 -115.76 6.59
N LEU A 66 18.47 -116.08 5.40
CA LEU A 66 19.40 -115.22 4.67
C LEU A 66 18.72 -113.92 4.20
N GLU A 67 17.51 -114.02 3.64
CA GLU A 67 16.70 -112.87 3.26
C GLU A 67 16.32 -112.00 4.46
N ARG A 68 15.99 -112.62 5.60
CA ARG A 68 15.73 -111.92 6.87
C ARG A 68 16.96 -111.14 7.31
N SER A 69 18.14 -111.77 7.32
CA SER A 69 19.40 -111.12 7.69
C SER A 69 19.73 -109.95 6.75
N ARG A 70 19.52 -110.12 5.45
CA ARG A 70 19.71 -109.05 4.45
C ARG A 70 18.70 -107.91 4.62
N ALA A 71 17.45 -108.21 4.95
CA ALA A 71 16.43 -107.21 5.23
C ALA A 71 16.72 -106.43 6.53
N GLU A 72 17.22 -107.12 7.56
CA GLU A 72 17.69 -106.51 8.81
C GLU A 72 18.87 -105.56 8.56
N GLU A 73 19.86 -105.96 7.77
CA GLU A 73 21.02 -105.12 7.42
C GLU A 73 20.60 -103.88 6.59
N ASN A 74 19.68 -104.05 5.64
CA ASN A 74 19.09 -102.96 4.89
C ASN A 74 18.32 -102.00 5.80
N LEU A 75 17.55 -102.51 6.76
CA LEU A 75 16.82 -101.71 7.74
C LEU A 75 17.78 -100.92 8.63
N CYS A 76 18.86 -101.56 9.11
CA CYS A 76 19.92 -100.90 9.87
C CYS A 76 20.56 -99.75 9.05
N SER A 77 20.89 -100.00 7.79
CA SER A 77 21.46 -98.98 6.88
C SER A 77 20.50 -97.81 6.65
N LEU A 78 19.21 -98.11 6.43
CA LEU A 78 18.16 -97.10 6.29
C LEU A 78 17.95 -96.30 7.58
N PHE A 79 18.00 -96.95 8.74
CA PHE A 79 17.89 -96.29 10.04
C PHE A 79 19.04 -95.29 10.25
N VAL A 80 20.27 -95.68 9.90
CA VAL A 80 21.44 -94.78 9.97
C VAL A 80 21.27 -93.59 9.02
N ALA A 81 20.84 -93.83 7.77
CA ALA A 81 20.59 -92.76 6.80
C ALA A 81 19.49 -91.80 7.29
N ALA A 82 18.37 -92.33 7.79
CA ALA A 82 17.27 -91.53 8.33
C ALA A 82 17.71 -90.69 9.54
N ALA A 83 18.53 -91.25 10.44
CA ALA A 83 19.09 -90.53 11.58
C ALA A 83 20.03 -89.39 11.14
N GLN A 84 20.81 -89.59 10.07
CA GLN A 84 21.67 -88.55 9.50
C GLN A 84 20.85 -87.41 8.86
N TYR A 85 19.82 -87.73 8.07
CA TYR A 85 18.91 -86.71 7.51
C TYR A 85 18.22 -85.90 8.59
N LYS A 86 17.76 -86.55 9.67
CA LYS A 86 17.16 -85.87 10.81
C LYS A 86 18.12 -84.85 11.43
N LYS A 87 19.39 -85.23 11.67
CA LYS A 87 20.41 -84.33 12.21
C LYS A 87 20.70 -83.15 11.28
N ALA A 88 20.80 -83.39 9.97
CA ALA A 88 21.03 -82.34 8.98
C ALA A 88 19.87 -81.33 8.96
N LEU A 89 18.63 -81.83 9.00
CA LEU A 89 17.42 -81.00 9.03
C LEU A 89 17.33 -80.15 10.31
N GLU A 90 17.61 -80.74 11.48
CA GLU A 90 17.63 -80.01 12.76
C GLU A 90 18.67 -78.89 12.76
N HIS A 91 19.86 -79.16 12.21
CA HIS A 91 20.92 -78.16 12.10
C HIS A 91 20.58 -77.03 11.10
N GLU A 92 19.94 -77.35 9.98
CA GLU A 92 19.46 -76.35 9.02
C GLU A 92 18.34 -75.49 9.62
N SER A 93 17.40 -76.10 10.35
CA SER A 93 16.38 -75.38 11.12
C SER A 93 17.00 -74.39 12.10
N PHE A 94 17.96 -74.83 12.91
CA PHE A 94 18.63 -73.96 13.89
C PHE A 94 19.37 -72.78 13.25
N LYS A 95 20.04 -73.02 12.11
CA LYS A 95 20.68 -71.95 11.32
C LYS A 95 19.66 -70.95 10.79
N ASN A 96 18.55 -71.44 10.23
CA ASN A 96 17.47 -70.60 9.71
C ASN A 96 16.81 -69.78 10.81
N ASP A 97 16.56 -70.36 11.99
CA ASP A 97 16.01 -69.65 13.15
C ASP A 97 16.96 -68.55 13.63
N THR A 98 18.27 -68.84 13.68
CA THR A 98 19.29 -67.86 14.04
C THR A 98 19.38 -66.71 13.02
N ALA A 99 19.33 -67.03 11.72
CA ALA A 99 19.33 -66.03 10.65
C ALA A 99 18.06 -65.17 10.69
N HIS A 100 16.89 -65.79 10.90
CA HIS A 100 15.61 -65.10 11.03
C HIS A 100 15.61 -64.18 12.25
N HIS A 101 16.09 -64.63 13.40
CA HIS A 101 16.21 -63.79 14.60
C HIS A 101 17.10 -62.57 14.33
N LYS A 102 18.25 -62.73 13.66
CA LYS A 102 19.13 -61.61 13.30
C LYS A 102 18.45 -60.62 12.36
N LEU A 103 17.75 -61.10 11.33
CA LEU A 103 17.01 -60.23 10.40
C LEU A 103 15.86 -59.48 11.10
N VAL A 104 15.11 -60.16 11.97
CA VAL A 104 14.06 -59.55 12.77
C VAL A 104 14.64 -58.46 13.69
N GLN A 105 15.80 -58.71 14.30
CA GLN A 105 16.48 -57.72 15.13
C GLN A 105 16.95 -56.52 14.31
N GLN A 106 17.62 -56.74 13.17
CA GLN A 106 18.04 -55.67 12.27
C GLN A 106 16.85 -54.84 11.78
N ARG A 107 15.73 -55.48 11.45
CA ARG A 107 14.49 -54.78 11.06
C ARG A 107 13.96 -53.90 12.20
N LYS A 108 14.03 -54.34 13.46
CA LYS A 108 13.66 -53.53 14.62
C LYS A 108 14.59 -52.32 14.77
N ASP A 109 15.90 -52.53 14.64
CA ASP A 109 16.89 -51.46 14.77
C ASP A 109 16.72 -50.40 13.68
N LEU A 110 16.54 -50.82 12.42
CA LEU A 110 16.23 -49.93 11.30
C LEU A 110 14.90 -49.19 11.51
N SER A 111 13.88 -49.85 12.06
CA SER A 111 12.60 -49.21 12.39
C SER A 111 12.75 -48.12 13.45
N MET A 112 13.58 -48.34 14.47
CA MET A 112 13.88 -47.32 15.48
C MET A 112 14.64 -46.14 14.88
N GLN A 113 15.65 -46.40 14.03
CA GLN A 113 16.39 -45.35 13.33
C GLN A 113 15.50 -44.52 12.41
N LEU A 114 14.58 -45.16 11.68
CA LEU A 114 13.61 -44.47 10.83
C LEU A 114 12.70 -43.55 11.65
N LYS A 115 12.18 -44.01 12.79
CA LYS A 115 11.35 -43.19 13.68
C LYS A 115 12.12 -41.99 14.25
N ALA A 116 13.39 -42.19 14.62
CA ALA A 116 14.26 -41.11 15.08
C ALA A 116 14.52 -40.08 13.97
N ALA A 117 14.80 -40.55 12.75
CA ALA A 117 14.98 -39.69 11.58
C ALA A 117 13.71 -38.90 11.23
N GLN A 118 12.54 -39.56 11.23
CA GLN A 118 11.24 -38.91 11.03
C GLN A 118 10.98 -37.82 12.08
N SER A 119 11.29 -38.09 13.34
CA SER A 119 11.16 -37.10 14.42
C SER A 119 12.07 -35.89 14.19
N ARG A 120 13.31 -36.11 13.73
CA ARG A 120 14.25 -35.04 13.38
C ARG A 120 13.75 -34.22 12.18
N CYS A 121 13.24 -34.85 11.14
CA CYS A 121 12.67 -34.16 9.98
C CYS A 121 11.46 -33.29 10.37
N SER A 122 10.55 -33.84 11.18
CA SER A 122 9.38 -33.10 11.67
C SER A 122 9.76 -31.84 12.48
N LEU A 123 10.84 -31.91 13.27
CA LEU A 123 11.35 -30.73 13.99
C LEU A 123 11.90 -29.67 13.03
N LEU A 124 12.66 -30.09 12.03
CA LEU A 124 13.22 -29.18 11.01
C LEU A 124 12.13 -28.52 10.17
N GLU A 125 11.08 -29.25 9.80
CA GLU A 125 9.90 -28.70 9.12
C GLU A 125 9.26 -27.57 9.93
N LYS A 126 9.04 -27.79 11.24
CA LYS A 126 8.51 -26.75 12.14
C LYS A 126 9.42 -25.53 12.23
N GLN A 127 10.74 -25.74 12.25
CA GLN A 127 11.70 -24.64 12.29
C GLN A 127 11.70 -23.84 10.98
N LEU A 128 11.61 -24.52 9.83
CA LEU A 128 11.51 -23.86 8.53
C LEU A 128 10.21 -23.08 8.39
N ASP A 129 9.09 -23.61 8.89
CA ASP A 129 7.82 -22.87 8.92
C ASP A 129 7.89 -21.63 9.79
N TYR A 130 8.54 -21.71 10.95
CA TYR A 130 8.78 -20.53 11.78
C TYR A 130 9.64 -19.49 11.06
N MET A 131 10.75 -19.91 10.43
CA MET A 131 11.62 -19.03 9.65
C MET A 131 10.86 -18.37 8.49
N ARG A 132 10.00 -19.12 7.79
CA ARG A 132 9.17 -18.60 6.70
C ARG A 132 8.24 -17.49 7.21
N LYS A 133 7.56 -17.70 8.33
CA LYS A 133 6.69 -16.68 8.95
C LYS A 133 7.45 -15.43 9.40
N MET A 134 8.65 -15.60 9.97
CA MET A 134 9.51 -14.47 10.35
C MET A 134 9.92 -13.63 9.15
N VAL A 135 10.28 -14.29 8.04
CA VAL A 135 10.63 -13.61 6.78
C VAL A 135 9.41 -12.90 6.21
N GLU A 136 8.26 -13.55 6.14
CA GLU A 136 7.00 -12.92 5.68
C GLU A 136 6.66 -11.67 6.51
N SER A 137 6.80 -11.74 7.84
CA SER A 137 6.60 -10.58 8.72
C SER A 137 7.59 -9.46 8.44
N ALA A 138 8.87 -9.78 8.28
CA ALA A 138 9.91 -8.79 7.98
C ALA A 138 9.72 -8.15 6.58
N GLU A 139 9.26 -8.92 5.59
CA GLU A 139 8.93 -8.41 4.26
C GLU A 139 7.74 -7.45 4.30
N LEU A 140 6.72 -7.74 5.11
CA LEU A 140 5.57 -6.84 5.31
C LEU A 140 6.00 -5.54 6.00
N GLU A 141 6.83 -5.61 7.04
CA GLU A 141 7.38 -4.43 7.71
C GLU A 141 8.20 -3.57 6.73
N ASN A 142 9.06 -4.19 5.93
CA ASN A 142 9.84 -3.50 4.89
C ASN A 142 8.93 -2.81 3.85
N LYS A 143 7.84 -3.47 3.43
CA LYS A 143 6.85 -2.86 2.51
C LYS A 143 6.20 -1.62 3.14
N MET A 144 5.82 -1.69 4.42
CA MET A 144 5.23 -0.56 5.13
C MET A 144 6.22 0.60 5.27
N VAL A 145 7.47 0.33 5.66
CA VAL A 145 8.52 1.35 5.77
C VAL A 145 8.82 2.01 4.42
N LEU A 146 8.92 1.21 3.35
CA LEU A 146 9.16 1.73 2.00
C LEU A 146 8.00 2.63 1.53
N GLN A 147 6.76 2.23 1.80
CA GLN A 147 5.57 3.01 1.47
C GLN A 147 5.57 4.35 2.23
N GLN A 148 5.81 4.31 3.55
CA GLN A 148 5.90 5.50 4.38
C GLN A 148 7.02 6.45 3.92
N GLN A 149 8.16 5.91 3.48
CA GLN A 149 9.26 6.71 2.95
C GLN A 149 8.92 7.34 1.60
N LYS A 150 8.20 6.65 0.72
CA LYS A 150 7.71 7.23 -0.54
C LYS A 150 6.76 8.40 -0.28
N GLU A 151 5.80 8.23 0.62
CA GLU A 151 4.86 9.29 1.01
C GLU A 151 5.60 10.49 1.62
N LYS A 152 6.56 10.24 2.51
CA LYS A 152 7.40 11.30 3.09
C LYS A 152 8.18 12.05 2.01
N ASN A 153 8.81 11.34 1.07
CA ASN A 153 9.56 11.95 -0.02
C ASN A 153 8.63 12.77 -0.94
N GLN A 154 7.43 12.27 -1.24
CA GLN A 154 6.44 12.98 -2.04
C GLN A 154 5.97 14.26 -1.35
N ASN A 155 5.65 14.18 -0.06
CA ASN A 155 5.27 15.35 0.75
C ASN A 155 6.42 16.35 0.85
N GLN A 156 7.67 15.89 0.96
CA GLN A 156 8.85 16.75 1.00
C GLN A 156 9.07 17.47 -0.34
N MET A 157 8.87 16.79 -1.48
CA MET A 157 8.91 17.42 -2.80
C MET A 157 7.79 18.44 -3.00
N GLU A 158 6.57 18.14 -2.57
CA GLU A 158 5.45 19.08 -2.63
C GLU A 158 5.69 20.31 -1.74
N LEU A 159 6.23 20.11 -0.54
CA LEU A 159 6.62 21.20 0.35
C LEU A 159 7.68 22.09 -0.29
N HIS A 160 8.71 21.50 -0.92
CA HIS A 160 9.75 22.26 -1.61
C HIS A 160 9.17 23.12 -2.73
N ALA A 161 8.28 22.56 -3.57
CA ALA A 161 7.63 23.31 -4.64
C ALA A 161 6.74 24.46 -4.10
N LYS A 162 6.09 24.27 -2.95
CA LYS A 162 5.32 25.34 -2.29
C LYS A 162 6.21 26.45 -1.75
N LEU A 163 7.37 26.12 -1.22
CA LEU A 163 8.35 27.10 -0.74
C LEU A 163 8.91 27.94 -1.90
N GLU A 164 9.31 27.32 -3.00
CA GLU A 164 9.76 28.06 -4.20
C GLU A 164 8.69 29.04 -4.72
N LYS A 165 7.42 28.61 -4.72
CA LYS A 165 6.30 29.50 -5.11
C LYS A 165 6.14 30.67 -4.14
N LEU A 166 6.36 30.43 -2.84
CA LEU A 166 6.27 31.47 -1.81
C LEU A 166 7.40 32.49 -1.96
N ASP A 167 8.63 32.03 -2.21
CA ASP A 167 9.79 32.92 -2.46
C ASP A 167 9.54 33.86 -3.65
N VAL A 168 8.95 33.33 -4.74
CA VAL A 168 8.58 34.17 -5.91
C VAL A 168 7.55 35.22 -5.54
N LEU A 169 6.54 34.86 -4.74
CA LEU A 169 5.51 35.80 -4.29
C LEU A 169 6.09 36.86 -3.34
N GLU A 170 7.02 36.51 -2.46
CA GLU A 170 7.71 37.48 -1.60
C GLU A 170 8.50 38.51 -2.43
N GLU A 171 9.22 38.06 -3.45
CA GLU A 171 9.92 38.95 -4.38
C GLU A 171 8.97 39.88 -5.14
N GLU A 172 7.81 39.40 -5.56
CA GLU A 172 6.77 40.23 -6.18
C GLU A 172 6.20 41.27 -5.20
N CYS A 173 5.95 40.89 -3.95
CA CYS A 173 5.51 41.80 -2.89
C CYS A 173 6.53 42.91 -2.63
N LEU A 174 7.83 42.60 -2.61
CA LEU A 174 8.88 43.59 -2.46
C LEU A 174 8.92 44.58 -3.64
N LYS A 175 8.81 44.09 -4.88
CA LYS A 175 8.75 44.93 -6.09
C LYS A 175 7.55 45.87 -6.07
N LEU A 176 6.38 45.34 -5.70
CA LEU A 176 5.15 46.13 -5.61
C LEU A 176 5.28 47.21 -4.52
N THR A 177 5.85 46.87 -3.37
CA THR A 177 6.08 47.82 -2.26
C THR A 177 7.03 48.94 -2.66
N ALA A 178 8.10 48.63 -3.40
CA ALA A 178 9.01 49.65 -3.93
C ALA A 178 8.31 50.59 -4.92
N THR A 179 7.48 50.04 -5.81
CA THR A 179 6.71 50.83 -6.78
C THR A 179 5.66 51.71 -6.09
N GLN A 180 4.97 51.17 -5.09
CA GLN A 180 4.02 51.91 -4.27
C GLN A 180 4.69 53.09 -3.59
N ARG A 181 5.86 52.89 -2.96
CA ARG A 181 6.61 53.98 -2.30
C ARG A 181 6.96 55.11 -3.28
N ILE A 182 7.42 54.77 -4.49
CA ILE A 182 7.73 55.76 -5.53
C ILE A 182 6.48 56.56 -5.92
N ALA A 183 5.33 55.89 -6.04
CA ALA A 183 4.07 56.54 -6.35
C ALA A 183 3.61 57.47 -5.21
N GLU A 184 3.73 57.03 -3.96
CA GLU A 184 3.42 57.82 -2.76
C GLU A 184 4.27 59.09 -2.69
N ASP A 185 5.58 58.98 -2.91
CA ASP A 185 6.50 60.13 -2.94
C ASP A 185 6.14 61.12 -4.06
N LYS A 186 5.74 60.60 -5.23
CA LYS A 186 5.30 61.45 -6.35
C LYS A 186 3.99 62.17 -6.04
N ILE A 187 3.03 61.51 -5.41
CA ILE A 187 1.77 62.12 -4.97
C ILE A 187 2.07 63.24 -3.98
N LYS A 188 2.88 62.97 -2.95
CA LYS A 188 3.28 63.97 -1.96
C LYS A 188 3.90 65.20 -2.60
N HIS A 189 4.81 65.01 -3.56
CA HIS A 189 5.42 66.14 -4.29
C HIS A 189 4.40 66.95 -5.10
N LEU A 190 3.43 66.28 -5.72
CA LEU A 190 2.36 66.95 -6.47
C LEU A 190 1.41 67.71 -5.53
N GLU A 191 1.08 67.16 -4.36
CA GLU A 191 0.29 67.83 -3.33
C GLU A 191 0.98 69.11 -2.83
N GLU A 192 2.31 69.07 -2.59
CA GLU A 192 3.08 70.24 -2.21
C GLU A 192 3.10 71.33 -3.29
N LYS A 193 3.19 70.94 -4.56
CA LYS A 193 3.10 71.89 -5.69
C LYS A 193 1.71 72.51 -5.79
N LEU A 194 0.66 71.70 -5.66
CA LEU A 194 -0.72 72.17 -5.71
C LEU A 194 -0.99 73.19 -4.59
N CYS A 195 -0.52 72.93 -3.37
CA CYS A 195 -0.66 73.85 -2.25
C CYS A 195 0.01 75.22 -2.53
N LYS A 196 1.21 75.22 -3.15
CA LYS A 196 1.90 76.45 -3.55
C LYS A 196 1.12 77.21 -4.62
N GLU A 197 0.57 76.52 -5.62
CA GLU A 197 -0.26 77.14 -6.67
C GLU A 197 -1.56 77.73 -6.13
N GLU A 198 -2.25 77.01 -5.24
CA GLU A 198 -3.46 77.49 -4.57
C GLU A 198 -3.18 78.77 -3.75
N TYR A 199 -2.04 78.83 -3.05
CA TYR A 199 -1.61 80.03 -2.35
C TYR A 199 -1.42 81.21 -3.31
N GLN A 200 -0.72 80.99 -4.43
CA GLN A 200 -0.53 82.02 -5.45
C GLN A 200 -1.86 82.49 -6.05
N TYR A 201 -2.79 81.57 -6.34
CA TYR A 201 -4.12 81.91 -6.83
C TYR A 201 -4.88 82.82 -5.85
N LYS A 202 -4.89 82.49 -4.55
CA LYS A 202 -5.52 83.32 -3.51
C LYS A 202 -4.88 84.72 -3.44
N LEU A 203 -3.56 84.82 -3.57
CA LEU A 203 -2.85 86.10 -3.57
C LEU A 203 -3.23 86.96 -4.80
N ILE A 204 -3.27 86.36 -5.99
CA ILE A 204 -3.67 87.02 -7.23
C ILE A 204 -5.14 87.46 -7.13
N GLN A 205 -6.03 86.59 -6.67
CA GLN A 205 -7.45 86.89 -6.47
C GLN A 205 -7.65 88.08 -5.52
N GLY A 206 -6.90 88.13 -4.42
CA GLY A 206 -6.91 89.27 -3.48
C GLY A 206 -6.44 90.58 -4.12
N LYS A 207 -5.35 90.54 -4.91
CA LYS A 207 -4.84 91.72 -5.64
C LYS A 207 -5.85 92.19 -6.70
N ALA A 208 -6.46 91.27 -7.45
CA ALA A 208 -7.49 91.58 -8.43
C ALA A 208 -8.69 92.28 -7.76
N ALA A 209 -9.22 91.73 -6.67
CA ALA A 209 -10.30 92.37 -5.90
C ALA A 209 -9.93 93.80 -5.44
N GLN A 210 -8.69 94.01 -4.99
CA GLN A 210 -8.21 95.33 -4.61
C GLN A 210 -8.17 96.31 -5.80
N ILE A 211 -7.68 95.88 -6.98
CA ILE A 211 -7.64 96.71 -8.19
C ILE A 211 -9.05 97.08 -8.65
N HIS A 212 -9.98 96.13 -8.68
CA HIS A 212 -11.38 96.38 -9.06
C HIS A 212 -12.01 97.48 -8.19
N LEU A 213 -11.77 97.46 -6.87
CA LEU A 213 -12.25 98.51 -5.98
C LEU A 213 -11.60 99.86 -6.21
N LYS A 214 -10.28 99.89 -6.44
CA LYS A 214 -9.56 101.12 -6.79
C LYS A 214 -10.12 101.74 -8.07
N VAL A 215 -10.39 100.94 -9.10
CA VAL A 215 -10.99 101.40 -10.36
C VAL A 215 -12.41 101.92 -10.16
N ASN A 216 -13.26 101.19 -9.42
CA ASN A 216 -14.62 101.63 -9.14
C ASN A 216 -14.67 102.94 -8.36
N LEU A 217 -13.81 103.10 -7.34
CA LEU A 217 -13.69 104.36 -6.60
C LEU A 217 -13.24 105.52 -7.49
N LYS A 218 -12.26 105.30 -8.38
CA LYS A 218 -11.84 106.33 -9.36
C LYS A 218 -13.00 106.72 -10.29
N ARG A 219 -13.77 105.75 -10.79
CA ARG A 219 -14.93 105.98 -11.65
C ARG A 219 -16.01 106.79 -10.93
N GLU A 220 -16.37 106.41 -9.70
CA GLU A 220 -17.40 107.12 -8.92
C GLU A 220 -16.93 108.53 -8.50
N ALA A 221 -15.64 108.71 -8.17
CA ALA A 221 -15.07 110.03 -7.91
C ALA A 221 -15.10 110.93 -9.17
N GLY A 222 -14.81 110.37 -10.34
CA GLY A 222 -14.93 111.07 -11.62
C GLY A 222 -16.38 111.50 -11.91
N ARG A 223 -17.35 110.61 -11.70
CA ARG A 223 -18.78 110.95 -11.81
C ARG A 223 -19.17 112.06 -10.84
N LYS A 224 -18.77 111.97 -9.57
CA LYS A 224 -19.01 113.03 -8.57
C LYS A 224 -18.41 114.37 -9.01
N LYS A 225 -17.22 114.36 -9.64
CA LYS A 225 -16.58 115.58 -10.17
C LYS A 225 -17.41 116.20 -11.30
N SER A 226 -17.94 115.39 -12.22
CA SER A 226 -18.85 115.83 -13.29
C SER A 226 -20.12 116.47 -12.72
N LEU A 227 -20.79 115.77 -11.80
CA LEU A 227 -22.00 116.29 -11.15
C LEU A 227 -21.72 117.60 -10.40
N ARG A 228 -20.54 117.76 -9.80
CA ARG A 228 -20.14 119.01 -9.14
C ARG A 228 -19.94 120.16 -10.14
N SER A 229 -19.36 119.90 -11.32
CA SER A 229 -19.27 120.93 -12.36
C SER A 229 -20.64 121.31 -12.91
N GLU A 230 -21.52 120.33 -13.16
CA GLU A 230 -22.91 120.58 -13.57
C GLU A 230 -23.67 121.40 -12.52
N HIS A 231 -23.47 121.10 -11.24
CA HIS A 231 -24.06 121.85 -10.13
C HIS A 231 -23.58 123.31 -10.10
N GLN A 232 -22.29 123.54 -10.32
CA GLN A 232 -21.72 124.88 -10.35
C GLN A 232 -22.21 125.69 -11.56
N GLU A 233 -22.41 125.04 -12.70
CA GLU A 233 -22.95 125.65 -13.93
C GLU A 233 -24.44 126.01 -13.79
N LEU A 234 -25.26 125.11 -13.26
CA LEU A 234 -26.67 125.38 -12.97
C LEU A 234 -26.83 126.53 -11.96
N LEU A 235 -25.99 126.59 -10.91
CA LEU A 235 -25.98 127.72 -9.97
C LEU A 235 -25.70 129.05 -10.67
N LYS A 236 -24.74 129.07 -11.60
CA LYS A 236 -24.40 130.26 -12.38
C LYS A 236 -25.57 130.69 -13.28
N GLN A 237 -26.21 129.75 -13.98
CA GLN A 237 -27.40 130.03 -14.81
C GLN A 237 -28.59 130.58 -13.99
N ILE A 238 -28.82 130.04 -12.79
CA ILE A 238 -29.87 130.55 -11.86
C ILE A 238 -29.60 132.00 -11.43
N GLN A 239 -28.33 132.39 -11.28
CA GLN A 239 -27.95 133.76 -10.91
C GLN A 239 -28.11 134.77 -12.07
N GLU A 240 -27.92 134.31 -13.31
CA GLU A 240 -27.94 135.17 -14.51
C GLU A 240 -29.35 135.32 -15.14
N THR A 241 -30.29 134.43 -14.83
CA THR A 241 -31.64 134.41 -15.43
C THR A 241 -32.61 135.39 -14.73
N GLN A 242 -33.31 136.24 -15.51
CA GLN A 242 -34.32 137.19 -14.97
C GLN A 242 -35.77 136.69 -15.08
N ASP A 243 -36.03 135.65 -15.88
CA ASP A 243 -37.36 135.03 -15.99
C ASP A 243 -37.63 134.06 -14.82
N TYR A 244 -38.75 134.29 -14.14
CA TYR A 244 -39.15 133.53 -12.96
C TYR A 244 -39.39 132.05 -13.27
N LYS A 245 -40.03 131.72 -14.41
CA LYS A 245 -40.39 130.33 -14.74
C LYS A 245 -39.16 129.48 -15.04
N THR A 246 -38.25 130.00 -15.86
CA THR A 246 -36.97 129.33 -16.15
C THR A 246 -36.07 129.19 -14.92
N ARG A 247 -36.12 130.14 -13.98
CA ARG A 247 -35.43 130.04 -12.69
C ARG A 247 -35.94 128.89 -11.84
N GLU A 248 -37.25 128.75 -11.69
CA GLU A 248 -37.89 127.66 -10.93
C GLU A 248 -37.54 126.29 -11.53
N ASP A 249 -37.56 126.15 -12.86
CA ASP A 249 -37.16 124.91 -13.55
C ASP A 249 -35.68 124.55 -13.33
N LEU A 250 -34.78 125.54 -13.34
CA LEU A 250 -33.35 125.35 -13.05
C LEU A 250 -33.12 124.96 -11.58
N GLU A 251 -33.87 125.56 -10.64
CA GLU A 251 -33.83 125.20 -9.22
C GLU A 251 -34.31 123.76 -8.96
N GLN A 252 -35.35 123.30 -9.67
CA GLN A 252 -35.77 121.90 -9.61
C GLN A 252 -34.69 120.94 -10.15
N LYS A 253 -34.05 121.28 -11.28
CA LYS A 253 -32.93 120.50 -11.84
C LYS A 253 -31.75 120.44 -10.86
N LEU A 254 -31.41 121.56 -10.22
CA LEU A 254 -30.36 121.62 -9.20
C LEU A 254 -30.69 120.75 -7.99
N ASN A 255 -31.92 120.80 -7.47
CA ASN A 255 -32.37 119.95 -6.36
C ASN A 255 -32.30 118.45 -6.70
N CYS A 256 -32.69 118.07 -7.91
CA CYS A 256 -32.53 116.69 -8.41
C CYS A 256 -31.05 116.29 -8.46
N LEU A 257 -30.17 117.19 -8.92
CA LEU A 257 -28.73 116.95 -8.99
C LEU A 257 -28.10 116.79 -7.59
N VAL A 258 -28.51 117.58 -6.61
CA VAL A 258 -28.07 117.45 -5.20
C VAL A 258 -28.43 116.07 -4.64
N LYS A 259 -29.68 115.60 -4.84
CA LYS A 259 -30.10 114.25 -4.41
C LYS A 259 -29.23 113.16 -5.05
N GLN A 260 -28.88 113.31 -6.33
CA GLN A 260 -27.97 112.39 -7.00
C GLN A 260 -26.55 112.45 -6.42
N MET A 261 -26.04 113.64 -6.11
CA MET A 261 -24.74 113.83 -5.47
C MET A 261 -24.68 113.19 -4.08
N ASP A 262 -25.75 113.28 -3.28
CA ASP A 262 -25.85 112.67 -1.95
C ASP A 262 -25.86 111.14 -2.03
N SER A 263 -26.69 110.58 -2.92
CA SER A 263 -26.71 109.13 -3.20
C SER A 263 -25.32 108.62 -3.64
N LYS A 264 -24.63 109.39 -4.49
CA LYS A 264 -23.25 109.08 -4.90
C LYS A 264 -22.26 109.20 -3.75
N GLY A 265 -22.45 110.15 -2.84
CA GLY A 265 -21.69 110.26 -1.60
C GLY A 265 -21.79 109.00 -0.74
N GLU A 266 -23.00 108.47 -0.57
CA GLU A 266 -23.25 107.23 0.16
C GLU A 266 -22.59 106.02 -0.51
N GLN A 267 -22.71 105.90 -1.84
CA GLN A 267 -22.06 104.84 -2.63
C GLN A 267 -20.53 104.84 -2.45
N ILE A 268 -19.91 106.02 -2.51
CA ILE A 268 -18.46 106.17 -2.27
C ILE A 268 -18.09 105.76 -0.83
N SER A 269 -18.91 106.12 0.16
CA SER A 269 -18.69 105.72 1.56
C SER A 269 -18.72 104.20 1.73
N LYS A 270 -19.71 103.52 1.14
CA LYS A 270 -19.82 102.05 1.13
C LYS A 270 -18.61 101.41 0.45
N LEU A 271 -18.20 101.91 -0.71
CA LEU A 271 -17.01 101.43 -1.42
C LEU A 271 -15.72 101.63 -0.61
N LYS A 272 -15.55 102.76 0.08
CA LYS A 272 -14.40 103.02 0.97
C LYS A 272 -14.36 102.05 2.15
N LYS A 273 -15.51 101.76 2.79
CA LYS A 273 -15.60 100.76 3.86
C LYS A 273 -15.19 99.37 3.35
N HIS A 274 -15.68 98.97 2.19
CA HIS A 274 -15.33 97.69 1.59
C HIS A 274 -13.85 97.63 1.19
N GLN A 275 -13.29 98.71 0.63
CA GLN A 275 -11.85 98.83 0.33
C GLN A 275 -10.99 98.61 1.59
N ASN A 276 -11.39 99.16 2.74
CA ASN A 276 -10.67 98.96 3.99
C ASN A 276 -10.75 97.51 4.47
N SER A 277 -11.92 96.86 4.33
CA SER A 277 -12.08 95.44 4.65
C SER A 277 -11.21 94.55 3.76
N VAL A 278 -11.22 94.78 2.44
CA VAL A 278 -10.37 94.06 1.48
C VAL A 278 -8.89 94.32 1.77
N ARG A 279 -8.49 95.56 2.06
CA ARG A 279 -7.10 95.89 2.42
C ARG A 279 -6.63 95.15 3.67
N LYS A 280 -7.48 95.00 4.69
CA LYS A 280 -7.18 94.22 5.90
C LYS A 280 -7.02 92.74 5.57
N LYS A 281 -7.94 92.17 4.79
CA LYS A 281 -7.85 90.77 4.33
C LYS A 281 -6.59 90.52 3.52
N CYS A 282 -6.27 91.37 2.54
CA CYS A 282 -5.05 91.25 1.75
C CYS A 282 -3.76 91.29 2.60
N LYS A 283 -3.73 92.07 3.68
CA LYS A 283 -2.59 92.11 4.61
C LYS A 283 -2.43 90.85 5.46
N LEU A 284 -3.50 90.09 5.67
CA LEU A 284 -3.44 88.81 6.40
C LEU A 284 -2.95 87.66 5.51
N PHE A 285 -3.00 87.84 4.19
CA PHE A 285 -2.55 86.88 3.17
C PHE A 285 -1.20 87.27 2.53
N SER A 286 -0.49 88.27 3.06
CA SER A 286 0.88 88.67 2.66
C SER A 286 1.82 88.46 3.82
#